data_AF-A0A423P9L0-F1
#
_entry.id   AF-A0A423P9L0-F1
#
_cell.length_a   1.000
_cell.length_b   1.000
_cell.length_c   1.000
_cell.angle_alpha   90.00
_cell.angle_beta   90.00
_cell.angle_gamma   90.00
#
_symmetry.space_group_name_H-M   'P 1'
#
loop_
_entity.id
_entity.type
_entity.pdbx_description
1 polymer ?
#
loop_
_entity_poly.entity_id
_entity_poly.type
_entity_poly.pdbx_seq_one_letter_code
_entity_poly.pdbx_strand_id
1 'polypeptide(L)'
;MSPGKKILGLTALLLMVTLWASYFYVFKENRDGQLGGVGESTAWCGTPPSTEAALLGKDQLTLRVTNNLRGEFMLSGSLVVSERTFNRYDLARNELRLRLEPLQWSFGVTPIFLEQVKVQPLSRNLSATNKSAYAELEPRPIGVQGQVTEFPFDTYRYGYKPVLYYLKGSERIDLRFKNITTLMEMSNTFTPIQKYNRVDYINEKTSMIRDEDYKAYGPHECAFSVERKGSFKVVVLLLLLVLCLPLLLVFYRNEPGIDFLATLLGAAIVRVLLIGPVQDFQLYNIDFLLGAAILLVGTVSLIKAMHINSRREMALRSGETSSW
;
A
#
# COMPACT_ATOMS: atom_id res chain seq x y z
N MET A 1 6.19 -38.01 -29.24
CA MET A 1 5.78 -37.07 -28.16
C MET A 1 4.35 -36.60 -28.44
N SER A 2 3.42 -36.73 -27.48
CA SER A 2 2.01 -36.37 -27.71
C SER A 2 1.86 -34.86 -27.97
N PRO A 3 0.83 -34.41 -28.70
CA PRO A 3 0.58 -32.98 -28.95
C PRO A 3 0.47 -32.18 -27.64
N GLY A 4 -0.13 -32.75 -26.59
CA GLY A 4 -0.20 -32.13 -25.26
C GLY A 4 1.17 -31.87 -24.63
N LYS A 5 2.14 -32.81 -24.77
CA LYS A 5 3.51 -32.61 -24.25
C LYS A 5 4.28 -31.54 -25.04
N LYS A 6 3.98 -31.35 -26.33
CA LYS A 6 4.57 -30.26 -27.14
C LYS A 6 4.05 -28.90 -26.69
N ILE A 7 2.74 -28.76 -26.47
CA ILE A 7 2.12 -27.53 -25.96
C ILE A 7 2.69 -27.19 -24.58
N LEU A 8 2.79 -28.18 -23.69
CA LEU A 8 3.35 -27.99 -22.35
C LEU A 8 4.81 -27.52 -22.39
N GLY A 9 5.62 -28.08 -23.30
CA GLY A 9 7.01 -27.65 -23.52
C GLY A 9 7.12 -26.20 -24.01
N LEU A 10 6.24 -25.79 -24.94
CA LEU A 10 6.16 -24.40 -25.40
C LEU A 10 5.72 -23.45 -24.28
N THR A 11 4.75 -23.84 -23.47
CA THR A 11 4.32 -23.03 -22.32
C THR A 11 5.43 -22.89 -21.27
N ALA A 12 6.21 -23.95 -21.03
CA ALA A 12 7.36 -23.89 -20.12
C ALA A 12 8.47 -22.97 -20.66
N LEU A 13 8.75 -23.02 -21.97
CA LEU A 13 9.71 -22.12 -22.61
C LEU A 13 9.27 -20.65 -22.47
N LEU A 14 8.00 -20.35 -22.80
CA LEU A 14 7.42 -19.02 -22.62
C LEU A 14 7.53 -18.55 -21.18
N LEU A 15 7.20 -19.41 -20.22
CA LEU A 15 7.32 -19.10 -18.79
C LEU A 15 8.77 -18.73 -18.43
N MET A 16 9.75 -19.53 -18.85
CA MET A 16 11.16 -19.23 -18.60
C MET A 16 11.61 -17.91 -19.23
N VAL A 17 11.19 -17.61 -20.46
CA VAL A 17 11.47 -16.33 -21.13
C VAL A 17 10.84 -15.17 -20.37
N THR A 18 9.59 -15.31 -19.90
CA THR A 18 8.92 -14.26 -19.13
C THR A 18 9.57 -14.03 -17.76
N LEU A 19 9.99 -15.09 -17.07
CA LEU A 19 10.76 -14.99 -15.83
C LEU A 19 12.07 -14.22 -16.06
N TRP A 20 12.79 -14.57 -17.13
CA TRP A 20 14.05 -13.96 -17.48
C TRP A 20 13.89 -12.48 -17.83
N ALA A 21 12.96 -12.13 -18.74
CA ALA A 21 12.67 -10.75 -19.11
C ALA A 21 12.23 -9.90 -17.91
N SER A 22 11.38 -10.44 -17.05
CA SER A 22 10.90 -9.76 -15.84
C SER A 22 12.02 -9.55 -14.82
N TYR A 23 12.94 -10.52 -14.67
CA TYR A 23 14.13 -10.36 -13.84
C TYR A 23 15.01 -9.20 -14.34
N PHE A 24 15.27 -9.12 -15.65
CA PHE A 24 16.05 -8.01 -16.23
C PHE A 24 15.37 -6.66 -16.04
N TYR A 25 14.04 -6.61 -16.16
CA TYR A 25 13.26 -5.40 -15.90
C TYR A 25 13.44 -4.92 -14.46
N VAL A 26 13.23 -5.80 -13.48
CA VAL A 26 13.39 -5.45 -12.05
C VAL A 26 14.82 -5.07 -11.72
N PHE A 27 15.82 -5.79 -12.25
CA PHE A 27 17.23 -5.49 -12.03
C PHE A 27 17.63 -4.11 -12.59
N LYS A 28 17.09 -3.73 -13.74
CA LYS A 28 17.32 -2.42 -14.34
C LYS A 28 16.72 -1.29 -13.49
N GLU A 29 15.54 -1.48 -12.93
CA GLU A 29 14.90 -0.50 -12.04
C GLU A 29 15.58 -0.41 -10.67
N ASN A 30 16.15 -1.50 -10.15
CA ASN A 30 16.68 -1.57 -8.79
C ASN A 30 18.17 -1.17 -8.64
N ARG A 31 18.71 -0.34 -9.53
CA ARG A 31 20.17 -0.05 -9.57
C ARG A 31 20.73 0.57 -8.28
N ASP A 32 19.90 1.28 -7.50
CA ASP A 32 20.31 1.94 -6.26
C ASP A 32 19.69 1.29 -5.00
N GLY A 33 19.18 0.06 -5.10
CA GLY A 33 18.47 -0.61 -3.99
C GLY A 33 17.07 -0.04 -3.71
N GLN A 34 16.55 0.80 -4.62
CA GLN A 34 15.18 1.28 -4.62
C GLN A 34 14.39 0.61 -5.75
N LEU A 35 13.18 0.14 -5.46
CA LEU A 35 12.25 -0.26 -6.51
C LEU A 35 11.70 1.02 -7.15
N GLY A 36 11.95 1.23 -8.44
CA GLY A 36 11.56 2.44 -9.17
C GLY A 36 12.56 3.60 -9.05
N GLY A 37 12.18 4.77 -9.59
CA GLY A 37 13.00 5.98 -9.64
C GLY A 37 13.13 6.73 -8.31
N VAL A 38 14.19 7.54 -8.20
CA VAL A 38 14.45 8.42 -7.05
C VAL A 38 13.32 9.45 -6.91
N GLY A 39 12.69 9.50 -5.73
CA GLY A 39 11.58 10.40 -5.45
C GLY A 39 10.18 9.88 -5.81
N GLU A 40 10.06 8.71 -6.45
CA GLU A 40 8.75 8.11 -6.78
C GLU A 40 7.99 7.58 -5.56
N SER A 41 8.64 7.52 -4.40
CA SER A 41 8.01 7.19 -3.12
C SER A 41 7.64 8.44 -2.31
N THR A 42 7.77 9.64 -2.89
CA THR A 42 7.42 10.90 -2.22
C THR A 42 6.43 11.73 -3.02
N ALA A 43 5.49 12.35 -2.31
CA ALA A 43 4.58 13.34 -2.86
C ALA A 43 4.29 14.40 -1.81
N TRP A 44 3.83 15.58 -2.20
CA TRP A 44 3.49 16.63 -1.26
C TRP A 44 2.30 17.44 -1.74
N CYS A 45 1.67 18.17 -0.83
CA CYS A 45 0.59 19.11 -1.12
C CYS A 45 0.60 20.26 -0.10
N GLY A 46 -0.13 21.30 -0.44
CA GLY A 46 -0.27 22.50 0.38
C GLY A 46 0.71 23.60 0.00
N THR A 47 0.94 24.51 0.93
CA THR A 47 1.70 25.75 0.72
C THR A 47 2.93 25.76 1.64
N PRO A 48 4.10 25.35 1.13
CA PRO A 48 5.32 25.44 1.92
C PRO A 48 5.66 26.90 2.25
N PRO A 49 6.26 27.16 3.41
CA PRO A 49 6.78 28.48 3.74
C PRO A 49 7.83 28.89 2.69
N SER A 50 7.89 30.18 2.35
CA SER A 50 9.08 30.69 1.65
C SER A 50 10.31 30.52 2.54
N THR A 51 11.50 30.46 1.94
CA THR A 51 12.77 30.35 2.67
C THR A 51 12.92 31.46 3.73
N GLU A 52 12.56 32.69 3.37
CA GLU A 52 12.51 33.83 4.30
C GLU A 52 11.48 33.63 5.42
N ALA A 53 10.29 33.11 5.10
CA ALA A 53 9.25 32.85 6.10
C ALA A 53 9.69 31.77 7.11
N ALA A 54 10.38 30.73 6.64
CA ALA A 54 10.92 29.68 7.47
C ALA A 54 12.02 30.22 8.41
N LEU A 55 12.96 31.03 7.88
CA LEU A 55 14.01 31.68 8.67
C LEU A 55 13.43 32.63 9.73
N LEU A 56 12.37 33.36 9.38
CA LEU A 56 11.65 34.25 10.29
C LEU A 56 10.74 33.53 11.30
N GLY A 57 10.69 32.19 11.28
CA GLY A 57 9.86 31.41 12.20
C GLY A 57 8.37 31.74 12.09
N LYS A 58 7.88 32.01 10.87
CA LYS A 58 6.45 32.24 10.65
C LYS A 58 5.65 30.97 10.95
N ASP A 59 4.37 31.17 11.29
CA ASP A 59 3.44 30.08 11.55
C ASP A 59 3.42 29.07 10.40
N GLN A 60 3.73 27.80 10.70
CA GLN A 60 3.74 26.71 9.74
C GLN A 60 3.37 25.38 10.39
N LEU A 61 2.65 24.56 9.64
CA LEU A 61 2.32 23.18 10.00
C LEU A 61 2.90 22.26 8.92
N THR A 62 3.75 21.32 9.32
CA THR A 62 4.27 20.28 8.44
C THR A 62 3.75 18.94 8.92
N LEU A 63 2.97 18.27 8.07
CA LEU A 63 2.50 16.92 8.29
C LEU A 63 3.36 15.94 7.49
N ARG A 64 3.69 14.80 8.07
CA ARG A 64 4.46 13.75 7.44
C ARG A 64 3.71 12.44 7.56
N VAL A 65 3.32 11.87 6.42
CA VAL A 65 2.66 10.58 6.33
C VAL A 65 3.67 9.55 5.84
N THR A 66 3.87 8.49 6.60
CA THR A 66 4.77 7.38 6.27
C THR A 66 4.05 6.04 6.39
N ASN A 67 4.69 4.94 5.99
CA ASN A 67 4.21 3.61 6.32
C ASN A 67 5.24 2.86 7.15
N ASN A 68 4.77 2.05 8.12
CA ASN A 68 5.64 1.19 8.90
C ASN A 68 5.92 -0.14 8.17
N LEU A 69 6.74 -0.99 8.80
CA LEU A 69 7.11 -2.32 8.26
C LEU A 69 5.92 -3.28 8.15
N ARG A 70 4.82 -3.02 8.87
CA ARG A 70 3.56 -3.79 8.78
C ARG A 70 2.64 -3.27 7.67
N GLY A 71 3.02 -2.19 6.98
CA GLY A 71 2.20 -1.55 5.96
C GLY A 71 1.12 -0.63 6.54
N GLU A 72 1.11 -0.36 7.85
CA GLU A 72 0.20 0.61 8.46
C GLU A 72 0.69 2.03 8.17
N PHE A 73 -0.24 2.91 7.84
CA PHE A 73 0.03 4.31 7.58
C PHE A 73 0.13 5.07 8.90
N MET A 74 1.17 5.88 9.04
CA MET A 74 1.49 6.64 10.22
C MET A 74 1.52 8.13 9.88
N LEU A 75 0.92 8.95 10.73
CA LEU A 75 1.00 10.40 10.65
C LEU A 75 1.89 10.91 11.79
N SER A 76 2.82 11.78 11.44
CA SER A 76 3.61 12.60 12.36
C SER A 76 3.78 13.99 11.78
N GLY A 77 4.57 14.84 12.41
CA GLY A 77 4.84 16.16 11.89
C GLY A 77 5.31 17.14 12.96
N SER A 78 5.35 18.40 12.58
CA SER A 78 5.76 19.48 13.44
C SER A 78 5.00 20.76 13.18
N LEU A 79 4.97 21.59 14.21
CA LEU A 79 4.31 22.87 14.26
C LEU A 79 5.33 23.91 14.69
N VAL A 80 5.43 25.00 13.91
CA VAL A 80 6.15 26.20 14.34
C VAL A 80 5.15 27.33 14.45
N VAL A 81 5.20 28.03 15.58
CA VAL A 81 4.35 29.18 15.88
C VAL A 81 5.24 30.39 16.12
N SER A 82 4.98 31.46 15.39
CA SER A 82 5.67 32.73 15.56
C SER A 82 5.42 33.32 16.95
N GLU A 83 6.36 34.14 17.44
CA GLU A 83 6.22 34.83 18.73
C GLU A 83 4.91 35.64 18.81
N ARG A 84 4.53 36.30 17.70
CA ARG A 84 3.28 37.06 17.60
C ARG A 84 2.06 36.19 17.86
N THR A 85 1.98 35.02 17.22
CA THR A 85 0.84 34.11 17.35
C THR A 85 0.83 33.43 18.71
N PHE A 86 1.99 33.04 19.23
CA PHE A 86 2.14 32.49 20.57
C PHE A 86 1.60 33.45 21.65
N ASN A 87 2.03 34.71 21.61
CA ASN A 87 1.62 35.72 22.58
C ASN A 87 0.16 36.14 22.40
N ARG A 88 -0.31 36.27 21.15
CA ARG A 88 -1.69 36.70 20.85
C ARG A 88 -2.74 35.73 21.39
N TYR A 89 -2.46 34.43 21.35
CA TYR A 89 -3.41 33.39 21.75
C TYR A 89 -3.08 32.75 23.11
N ASP A 90 -2.08 33.28 23.83
CA ASP A 90 -1.63 32.78 25.13
C ASP A 90 -1.43 31.25 25.14
N LEU A 91 -0.68 30.75 24.15
CA LEU A 91 -0.47 29.32 23.92
C LEU A 91 0.42 28.66 24.98
N ALA A 92 0.90 29.43 25.95
CA ALA A 92 1.51 28.92 27.17
C ALA A 92 0.47 28.28 28.11
N ARG A 93 -0.77 28.79 28.09
CA ARG A 93 -1.87 28.33 28.96
C ARG A 93 -2.93 27.55 28.20
N ASN A 94 -3.13 27.89 26.93
CA ASN A 94 -4.13 27.24 26.09
C ASN A 94 -3.49 26.12 25.27
N GLU A 95 -4.02 24.91 25.41
CA GLU A 95 -3.57 23.75 24.65
C GLU A 95 -3.94 23.89 23.17
N LEU A 96 -2.95 23.65 22.29
CA LEU A 96 -3.17 23.52 20.86
C LEU A 96 -3.58 22.10 20.51
N ARG A 97 -4.55 21.99 19.62
CA ARG A 97 -5.01 20.71 19.08
C ARG A 97 -5.11 20.79 17.57
N LEU A 98 -4.82 19.66 16.93
CA LEU A 98 -4.96 19.50 15.50
C LEU A 98 -6.12 18.53 15.24
N ARG A 99 -7.09 18.94 14.43
CA ARG A 99 -8.05 18.02 13.83
C ARG A 99 -7.80 17.91 12.34
N LEU A 100 -8.00 16.72 11.79
CA LEU A 100 -8.00 16.47 10.36
C LEU A 100 -9.45 16.20 9.97
N GLU A 101 -10.00 17.10 9.16
CA GLU A 101 -11.34 16.94 8.60
C GLU A 101 -11.20 16.10 7.33
N PRO A 102 -11.75 14.87 7.29
CA PRO A 102 -11.59 14.00 6.13
C PRO A 102 -12.24 14.62 4.89
N LEU A 103 -11.56 14.50 3.75
CA LEU A 103 -12.17 14.83 2.47
C LEU A 103 -13.15 13.73 2.07
N GLN A 104 -14.15 14.11 1.29
CA GLN A 104 -15.15 13.17 0.83
C GLN A 104 -14.53 12.13 -0.11
N TRP A 105 -14.70 10.84 0.24
CA TRP A 105 -14.08 9.71 -0.47
C TRP A 105 -15.02 9.01 -1.48
N SER A 106 -16.31 9.35 -1.47
CA SER A 106 -17.36 8.77 -2.33
C SER A 106 -18.45 9.81 -2.54
N PHE A 107 -19.08 9.83 -3.72
CA PHE A 107 -20.15 10.79 -3.99
C PHE A 107 -21.42 10.52 -3.18
N GLY A 108 -21.62 9.28 -2.71
CA GLY A 108 -22.79 8.88 -1.92
C GLY A 108 -22.62 8.92 -0.40
N VAL A 109 -21.40 9.17 0.11
CA VAL A 109 -21.10 9.10 1.55
C VAL A 109 -20.38 10.36 2.01
N THR A 110 -20.95 11.04 3.00
CA THR A 110 -20.31 12.17 3.69
C THR A 110 -19.45 11.62 4.84
N PRO A 111 -18.16 11.95 4.93
CA PRO A 111 -17.33 11.47 6.02
C PRO A 111 -17.69 12.22 7.32
N ILE A 112 -17.92 11.46 8.40
CA ILE A 112 -18.44 11.99 9.68
C ILE A 112 -17.36 12.01 10.77
N PHE A 113 -16.27 11.25 10.59
CA PHE A 113 -15.26 11.05 11.62
C PHE A 113 -14.09 12.03 11.48
N LEU A 114 -13.92 12.89 12.49
CA LEU A 114 -12.80 13.81 12.60
C LEU A 114 -11.63 13.11 13.31
N GLU A 115 -10.46 13.06 12.68
CA GLU A 115 -9.27 12.56 13.36
C GLU A 115 -8.63 13.66 14.21
N GLN A 116 -8.41 13.41 15.50
CA GLN A 116 -7.68 14.32 16.37
C GLN A 116 -6.24 13.86 16.53
N VAL A 117 -5.31 14.78 16.29
CA VAL A 117 -3.87 14.60 16.46
C VAL A 117 -3.44 15.44 17.64
N LYS A 118 -2.80 14.79 18.61
CA LYS A 118 -2.29 15.47 19.79
C LYS A 118 -1.00 16.21 19.44
N VAL A 119 -0.95 17.48 19.81
CA VAL A 119 0.22 18.35 19.67
C VAL A 119 0.99 18.27 20.98
N GLN A 120 2.29 17.99 20.92
CA GLN A 120 3.13 18.03 22.12
C GLN A 120 3.23 19.45 22.66
N PRO A 121 3.61 19.63 23.94
CA PRO A 121 3.81 20.96 24.51
C PRO A 121 4.77 21.80 23.67
N LEU A 122 4.41 23.07 23.46
CA LEU A 122 5.25 24.02 22.74
C LEU A 122 6.54 24.31 23.52
N SER A 123 7.67 24.05 22.88
CA SER A 123 9.00 24.42 23.36
C SER A 123 9.43 25.75 22.72
N ARG A 124 9.94 26.68 23.53
CA ARG A 124 10.43 27.98 23.05
C ARG A 124 11.94 28.03 23.18
N ASN A 125 12.61 28.39 22.09
CA ASN A 125 14.02 28.75 22.15
C ASN A 125 14.16 30.27 22.21
N LEU A 126 14.29 30.81 23.44
CA LEU A 126 14.34 32.26 23.67
C LEU A 126 15.66 32.90 23.19
N SER A 127 16.70 32.12 22.94
CA SER A 127 17.96 32.59 22.37
C SER A 127 17.97 32.59 20.83
N ALA A 128 16.95 32.01 20.19
CA ALA A 128 16.81 32.04 18.74
C ALA A 128 16.35 33.43 18.26
N THR A 129 16.89 33.88 17.12
CA THR A 129 16.64 35.21 16.54
C THR A 129 15.17 35.48 16.22
N ASN A 130 14.41 34.43 15.91
CA ASN A 130 12.98 34.50 15.58
C ASN A 130 12.04 34.26 16.79
N LYS A 131 12.58 33.81 17.94
CA LYS A 131 11.86 33.49 19.18
C LYS A 131 10.60 32.63 19.00
N SER A 132 10.54 31.85 17.92
CA SER A 132 9.38 30.99 17.60
C SER A 132 9.26 29.83 18.59
N ALA A 133 8.03 29.35 18.77
CA ALA A 133 7.73 28.14 19.51
C ALA A 133 7.62 26.94 18.56
N TYR A 134 8.15 25.80 18.96
CA TYR A 134 8.13 24.55 18.20
C TYR A 134 7.42 23.46 18.99
N ALA A 135 6.60 22.66 18.32
CA ALA A 135 6.02 21.44 18.88
C ALA A 135 6.06 20.32 17.83
N GLU A 136 6.20 19.09 18.30
CA GLU A 136 6.02 17.90 17.48
C GLU A 136 4.60 17.37 17.62
N LEU A 137 4.13 16.69 16.58
CA LEU A 137 2.88 15.96 16.64
C LEU A 137 3.17 14.55 17.15
N GLU A 138 2.32 14.06 18.06
CA GLU A 138 2.44 12.67 18.52
C GLU A 138 2.20 11.72 17.34
N PRO A 139 3.16 10.83 17.01
CA PRO A 139 2.99 9.87 15.93
C PRO A 139 1.81 8.94 16.22
N ARG A 140 0.94 8.74 15.23
CA ARG A 140 -0.21 7.84 15.35
C ARG A 140 -0.50 7.10 14.06
N PRO A 141 -1.08 5.89 14.13
CA PRO A 141 -1.65 5.25 12.96
C PRO A 141 -2.84 6.06 12.45
N ILE A 142 -3.04 6.05 11.13
CA ILE A 142 -4.17 6.69 10.45
C ILE A 142 -4.98 5.69 9.66
N GLY A 143 -6.29 5.94 9.57
CA GLY A 143 -7.18 5.14 8.73
C GLY A 143 -7.06 5.59 7.28
N VAL A 144 -6.75 4.65 6.39
CA VAL A 144 -6.79 4.88 4.94
C VAL A 144 -7.97 4.13 4.33
N GLN A 145 -8.59 4.71 3.31
CA GLN A 145 -9.65 4.04 2.56
C GLN A 145 -9.07 3.30 1.37
N GLY A 146 -9.45 2.05 1.15
CA GLY A 146 -8.89 1.31 0.03
C GLY A 146 -9.46 -0.08 -0.13
N GLN A 147 -9.26 -0.65 -1.31
CA GLN A 147 -9.59 -2.04 -1.61
C GLN A 147 -8.38 -2.93 -1.32
N VAL A 148 -8.16 -3.21 -0.05
CA VAL A 148 -6.99 -3.99 0.42
C VAL A 148 -6.97 -5.41 -0.18
N THR A 149 -8.15 -5.95 -0.51
CA THR A 149 -8.33 -7.30 -1.08
C THR A 149 -7.80 -7.44 -2.52
N GLU A 150 -7.60 -6.33 -3.24
CA GLU A 150 -7.15 -6.33 -4.64
C GLU A 150 -5.63 -6.47 -4.82
N PHE A 151 -4.91 -6.86 -3.76
CA PHE A 151 -3.47 -7.07 -3.80
C PHE A 151 -3.00 -7.88 -5.04
N PRO A 152 -1.95 -7.45 -5.77
CA PRO A 152 -1.07 -6.29 -5.52
C PRO A 152 -1.51 -4.99 -6.24
N PHE A 153 -2.75 -4.92 -6.70
CA PHE A 153 -3.34 -3.75 -7.36
C PHE A 153 -4.18 -2.90 -6.40
N ASP A 154 -4.07 -3.19 -5.11
CA ASP A 154 -4.66 -2.42 -4.03
C ASP A 154 -4.26 -0.94 -4.12
N THR A 155 -5.25 -0.09 -3.89
CA THR A 155 -5.12 1.36 -3.85
C THR A 155 -5.62 1.88 -2.51
N TYR A 156 -4.89 2.82 -1.93
CA TYR A 156 -5.22 3.47 -0.68
C TYR A 156 -5.42 4.96 -0.92
N ARG A 157 -6.37 5.55 -0.22
CA ARG A 157 -6.74 6.96 -0.34
C ARG A 157 -6.71 7.59 1.03
N TYR A 158 -6.04 8.73 1.10
CA TYR A 158 -5.96 9.52 2.31
C TYR A 158 -6.11 10.99 1.92
N GLY A 159 -7.17 11.61 2.41
CA GLY A 159 -7.53 12.97 2.05
C GLY A 159 -8.11 13.70 3.24
N TYR A 160 -7.60 14.89 3.53
CA TYR A 160 -8.00 15.66 4.68
C TYR A 160 -7.72 17.16 4.54
N LYS A 161 -8.34 17.93 5.42
CA LYS A 161 -8.10 19.34 5.68
C LYS A 161 -7.66 19.51 7.14
N PRO A 162 -6.40 19.88 7.41
CA PRO A 162 -5.94 20.11 8.77
C PRO A 162 -6.47 21.44 9.30
N VAL A 163 -7.00 21.41 10.51
CA VAL A 163 -7.49 22.58 11.24
C VAL A 163 -6.85 22.59 12.61
N LEU A 164 -5.95 23.55 12.81
CA LEU A 164 -5.40 23.87 14.13
C LEU A 164 -6.40 24.71 14.90
N TYR A 165 -6.56 24.39 16.17
CA TYR A 165 -7.41 25.18 17.06
C TYR A 165 -6.82 25.17 18.47
N TYR A 166 -7.18 26.18 19.25
CA TYR A 166 -6.91 26.18 20.69
C TYR A 166 -8.23 26.25 21.45
N LEU A 167 -8.18 25.77 22.69
CA LEU A 167 -9.32 25.83 23.61
C LEU A 167 -9.14 27.01 24.55
N LYS A 168 -10.11 27.93 24.55
CA LYS A 168 -10.19 29.04 25.50
C LYS A 168 -11.37 28.79 26.43
N GLY A 169 -11.11 28.08 27.53
CA GLY A 169 -12.19 27.54 28.36
C GLY A 169 -13.02 26.51 27.57
N SER A 170 -14.31 26.78 27.37
CA SER A 170 -15.21 25.93 26.56
C SER A 170 -15.28 26.33 25.08
N GLU A 171 -14.66 27.44 24.68
CA GLU A 171 -14.72 27.92 23.30
C GLU A 171 -13.59 27.33 22.46
N ARG A 172 -13.95 26.83 21.26
CA ARG A 172 -13.01 26.33 20.26
C ARG A 172 -12.75 27.41 19.22
N ILE A 173 -11.50 27.86 19.12
CA ILE A 173 -11.11 28.92 18.18
C ILE A 173 -10.10 28.38 17.17
N ASP A 174 -10.49 28.41 15.89
CA ASP A 174 -9.67 27.90 14.79
C ASP A 174 -8.58 28.90 14.40
N LEU A 175 -7.36 28.40 14.26
CA LEU A 175 -6.18 29.16 13.85
C LEU A 175 -5.99 29.05 12.33
N ARG A 176 -5.81 30.20 11.68
CA ARG A 176 -5.62 30.28 10.22
C ARG A 176 -4.13 30.33 9.88
N PHE A 177 -3.53 29.16 9.70
CA PHE A 177 -2.14 29.06 9.25
C PHE A 177 -2.08 29.15 7.73
N LYS A 178 -1.22 30.04 7.21
CA LYS A 178 -1.04 30.20 5.76
C LYS A 178 -0.13 29.13 5.15
N ASN A 179 0.84 28.65 5.93
CA ASN A 179 1.82 27.69 5.49
C ASN A 179 1.46 26.33 6.07
N ILE A 180 0.83 25.48 5.28
CA ILE A 180 0.50 24.13 5.68
C ILE A 180 0.98 23.21 4.57
N THR A 181 1.88 22.29 4.91
CA THR A 181 2.42 21.32 3.97
C THR A 181 2.18 19.93 4.50
N THR A 182 1.75 19.04 3.62
CA THR A 182 1.81 17.60 3.89
C THR A 182 2.84 16.98 2.97
N LEU A 183 3.74 16.20 3.56
CA LEU A 183 4.72 15.37 2.90
C LEU A 183 4.28 13.93 3.07
N MET A 184 4.18 13.20 1.97
CA MET A 184 3.92 11.78 1.97
C MET A 184 5.19 11.07 1.54
N GLU A 185 5.76 10.28 2.44
CA GLU A 185 7.04 9.62 2.27
C GLU A 185 6.86 8.13 2.54
N MET A 186 6.69 7.39 1.45
CA MET A 186 6.38 5.98 1.49
C MET A 186 7.64 5.14 1.37
N SER A 187 7.54 3.90 1.83
CA SER A 187 8.52 2.86 1.56
C SER A 187 8.63 2.56 0.06
N ASN A 188 9.70 1.87 -0.34
CA ASN A 188 10.00 1.59 -1.74
C ASN A 188 8.95 0.75 -2.47
N THR A 189 7.94 0.19 -1.79
CA THR A 189 6.88 -0.62 -2.41
C THR A 189 5.69 0.20 -2.89
N PHE A 190 5.58 1.47 -2.47
CA PHE A 190 4.45 2.33 -2.73
C PHE A 190 4.84 3.59 -3.51
N THR A 191 3.91 4.06 -4.33
CA THR A 191 3.98 5.35 -5.01
C THR A 191 2.81 6.21 -4.54
N PRO A 192 3.07 7.29 -3.79
CA PRO A 192 2.07 8.28 -3.48
C PRO A 192 1.80 9.18 -4.68
N ILE A 193 0.54 9.50 -4.93
CA ILE A 193 0.06 10.32 -6.04
C ILE A 193 -0.84 11.41 -5.48
N GLN A 194 -0.45 12.66 -5.62
CA GLN A 194 -1.29 13.80 -5.27
C GLN A 194 -2.50 13.87 -6.22
N LYS A 195 -3.69 14.09 -5.65
CA LYS A 195 -4.93 14.33 -6.40
C LYS A 195 -5.33 15.78 -6.25
N TYR A 196 -5.65 16.42 -7.37
CA TYR A 196 -5.85 17.86 -7.44
C TYR A 196 -7.31 18.28 -7.31
N ASN A 197 -8.25 17.39 -7.63
CA ASN A 197 -9.68 17.65 -7.56
C ASN A 197 -10.42 16.43 -6.99
N ARG A 198 -11.71 16.61 -6.72
CA ARG A 198 -12.54 15.60 -6.09
C ARG A 198 -12.85 14.42 -7.01
N VAL A 199 -13.00 14.65 -8.31
CA VAL A 199 -13.22 13.59 -9.30
C VAL A 199 -12.05 12.61 -9.33
N ASP A 200 -10.82 13.11 -9.39
CA ASP A 200 -9.60 12.29 -9.46
C ASP A 200 -9.29 11.57 -8.13
N TYR A 201 -9.71 12.15 -7.00
CA TYR A 201 -9.55 11.57 -5.68
C TYR A 201 -10.59 10.48 -5.38
N ILE A 202 -11.87 10.73 -5.71
CA ILE A 202 -12.93 9.76 -5.51
C ILE A 202 -12.83 8.64 -6.55
N ASN A 203 -12.51 8.96 -7.81
CA ASN A 203 -12.32 8.00 -8.89
C ASN A 203 -13.47 6.98 -9.04
N GLU A 204 -14.71 7.42 -8.83
CA GLU A 204 -15.91 6.61 -9.02
C GLU A 204 -16.58 6.97 -10.35
N LYS A 205 -16.95 5.96 -11.14
CA LYS A 205 -17.76 6.15 -12.34
C LYS A 205 -19.23 6.27 -11.94
N THR A 206 -19.70 7.51 -11.78
CA THR A 206 -21.08 7.79 -11.39
C THR A 206 -21.64 9.01 -12.11
N SER A 207 -22.97 9.04 -12.31
CA SER A 207 -23.68 10.19 -12.86
C SER A 207 -23.86 11.34 -11.87
N MET A 208 -23.43 11.16 -10.61
CA MET A 208 -23.54 12.17 -9.55
C MET A 208 -22.46 13.25 -9.60
N ILE A 209 -21.49 13.14 -10.52
CA ILE A 209 -20.40 14.10 -10.67
C ILE A 209 -20.98 15.42 -11.17
N ARG A 210 -20.68 16.51 -10.46
CA ARG A 210 -21.07 17.89 -10.83
C ARG A 210 -19.85 18.68 -11.28
N ASP A 211 -20.07 19.77 -12.03
CA ASP A 211 -18.98 20.66 -12.47
C ASP A 211 -18.13 21.21 -11.30
N GLU A 212 -18.75 21.37 -10.13
CA GLU A 212 -18.08 21.78 -8.90
C GLU A 212 -17.01 20.79 -8.43
N ASP A 213 -17.17 19.49 -8.73
CA ASP A 213 -16.26 18.43 -8.29
C ASP A 213 -14.94 18.40 -9.09
N TYR A 214 -14.91 19.06 -10.25
CA TYR A 214 -13.69 19.26 -11.04
C TYR A 214 -12.82 20.42 -10.54
N LYS A 215 -13.34 21.25 -9.62
CA LYS A 215 -12.56 22.34 -9.04
C LYS A 215 -11.37 21.79 -8.27
N ALA A 216 -10.26 22.50 -8.36
CA ALA A 216 -9.08 22.16 -7.60
C ALA A 216 -9.35 22.29 -6.09
N TYR A 217 -8.77 21.40 -5.32
CA TYR A 217 -8.75 21.47 -3.86
C TYR A 217 -8.14 22.79 -3.38
N GLY A 218 -8.62 23.27 -2.24
CA GLY A 218 -8.10 24.48 -1.62
C GLY A 218 -6.64 24.34 -1.17
N PRO A 219 -5.96 25.46 -0.84
CA PRO A 219 -4.54 25.46 -0.45
C PRO A 219 -4.24 24.70 0.86
N HIS A 220 -5.27 24.35 1.63
CA HIS A 220 -5.16 23.57 2.87
C HIS A 220 -5.87 22.23 2.76
N GLU A 221 -6.26 21.82 1.56
CA GLU A 221 -6.88 20.52 1.32
C GLU A 221 -5.86 19.64 0.62
N CYS A 222 -5.65 18.46 1.19
CA CYS A 222 -4.63 17.54 0.75
C CYS A 222 -5.29 16.20 0.46
N ALA A 223 -5.17 15.74 -0.78
CA ALA A 223 -5.73 14.49 -1.23
C ALA A 223 -4.64 13.66 -1.90
N PHE A 224 -4.51 12.41 -1.46
CA PHE A 224 -3.56 11.47 -2.03
C PHE A 224 -4.20 10.12 -2.33
N SER A 225 -3.73 9.50 -3.40
CA SER A 225 -3.84 8.08 -3.66
C SER A 225 -2.47 7.43 -3.45
N VAL A 226 -2.43 6.19 -3.00
CA VAL A 226 -1.21 5.40 -2.83
C VAL A 226 -1.43 4.07 -3.49
N GLU A 227 -0.51 3.72 -4.38
CA GLU A 227 -0.59 2.48 -5.14
C GLU A 227 0.73 1.73 -5.02
N ARG A 228 0.72 0.43 -5.26
CA ARG A 228 1.97 -0.34 -5.34
C ARG A 228 2.73 -0.02 -6.61
N LYS A 229 4.06 0.05 -6.49
CA LYS A 229 4.96 0.28 -7.63
C LYS A 229 4.83 -0.80 -8.69
N GLY A 230 5.06 -0.43 -9.95
CA GLY A 230 5.10 -1.35 -11.08
C GLY A 230 6.10 -2.49 -10.86
N SER A 231 7.32 -2.17 -10.44
CA SER A 231 8.35 -3.18 -10.11
C SER A 231 7.90 -4.15 -9.03
N PHE A 232 7.22 -3.67 -7.98
CA PHE A 232 6.69 -4.56 -6.94
C PHE A 232 5.64 -5.53 -7.51
N LYS A 233 4.73 -5.03 -8.36
CA LYS A 233 3.75 -5.87 -9.06
C LYS A 233 4.41 -6.94 -9.93
N VAL A 234 5.52 -6.60 -10.60
CA VAL A 234 6.32 -7.57 -11.38
C VAL A 234 7.00 -8.61 -10.48
N VAL A 235 7.51 -8.22 -9.31
CA VAL A 235 8.06 -9.18 -8.32
C VAL A 235 6.99 -10.15 -7.83
N VAL A 236 5.78 -9.67 -7.54
CA VAL A 236 4.64 -10.54 -7.19
C VAL A 236 4.32 -11.50 -8.33
N LEU A 237 4.27 -11.01 -9.57
CA LEU A 237 4.02 -11.84 -10.75
C LEU A 237 5.11 -12.92 -10.92
N LEU A 238 6.39 -12.57 -10.75
CA LEU A 238 7.51 -13.51 -10.80
C LEU A 238 7.33 -14.65 -9.79
N LEU A 239 6.97 -14.33 -8.55
CA LEU A 239 6.73 -15.33 -7.52
C LEU A 239 5.55 -16.26 -7.88
N LEU A 240 4.47 -15.70 -8.42
CA LEU A 240 3.34 -16.50 -8.91
C LEU A 240 3.73 -17.40 -10.09
N LEU A 241 4.55 -16.92 -11.03
CA LEU A 241 5.04 -17.71 -12.15
C LEU A 241 5.95 -18.87 -11.69
N VAL A 242 6.76 -18.66 -10.65
CA VAL A 242 7.56 -19.73 -10.03
C VAL A 242 6.64 -20.82 -9.45
N LEU A 243 5.51 -20.46 -8.85
CA LEU A 243 4.51 -21.44 -8.37
C LEU A 243 3.82 -22.23 -9.49
N CYS A 244 3.86 -21.73 -10.73
CA CYS A 244 3.39 -22.49 -11.89
C CYS A 244 4.36 -23.59 -12.35
N LEU A 245 5.61 -23.62 -11.87
CA LEU A 245 6.57 -24.66 -12.25
C LEU A 245 6.19 -26.06 -11.73
N PRO A 246 5.84 -26.25 -10.44
CA PRO A 246 5.27 -27.52 -9.96
C PRO A 246 4.02 -27.94 -10.73
N LEU A 247 3.13 -27.00 -11.06
CA LEU A 247 1.95 -27.26 -11.89
C LEU A 247 2.33 -27.89 -13.25
N LEU A 248 3.30 -27.29 -13.95
CA LEU A 248 3.79 -27.84 -15.22
C LEU A 248 4.43 -29.23 -15.04
N LEU A 249 5.21 -29.43 -13.98
CA LEU A 249 5.85 -30.72 -13.69
C LEU A 249 4.82 -31.82 -13.43
N VAL A 250 3.76 -31.51 -12.68
CA VAL A 250 2.64 -32.42 -12.41
C VAL A 250 2.03 -32.88 -13.70
N PHE A 251 1.79 -31.99 -14.68
CA PHE A 251 1.22 -32.39 -15.96
C PHE A 251 2.21 -33.15 -16.85
N TYR A 252 3.50 -32.80 -16.82
CA TYR A 252 4.53 -33.42 -17.64
C TYR A 252 4.85 -34.86 -17.23
N ARG A 253 5.00 -35.09 -15.92
CA ARG A 253 5.38 -36.40 -15.35
C ARG A 253 4.21 -37.37 -15.40
N ASN A 254 4.50 -38.64 -15.64
CA ASN A 254 3.46 -39.67 -15.65
C ASN A 254 3.16 -40.18 -14.22
N GLU A 255 4.11 -40.06 -13.31
CA GLU A 255 4.00 -40.52 -11.92
C GLU A 255 3.68 -39.35 -10.98
N PRO A 256 2.89 -39.59 -9.91
CA PRO A 256 2.67 -38.61 -8.86
C PRO A 256 3.98 -38.37 -8.09
N GLY A 257 4.45 -37.13 -8.08
CA GLY A 257 5.67 -36.71 -7.39
C GLY A 257 5.41 -35.90 -6.12
N ILE A 258 6.47 -35.29 -5.58
CA ILE A 258 6.44 -34.37 -4.43
C ILE A 258 5.82 -33.01 -4.81
N ASP A 259 5.35 -32.87 -6.05
CA ASP A 259 4.91 -31.60 -6.63
C ASP A 259 3.73 -30.96 -5.88
N PHE A 260 2.84 -31.77 -5.28
CA PHE A 260 1.78 -31.26 -4.40
C PHE A 260 2.34 -30.62 -3.12
N LEU A 261 3.30 -31.28 -2.47
CA LEU A 261 3.96 -30.74 -1.28
C LEU A 261 4.74 -29.46 -1.63
N ALA A 262 5.44 -29.45 -2.77
CA ALA A 262 6.16 -28.28 -3.26
C ALA A 262 5.22 -27.10 -3.56
N THR A 263 4.05 -27.37 -4.14
CA THR A 263 3.03 -26.34 -4.41
C THR A 263 2.45 -25.79 -3.11
N LEU A 264 2.15 -26.65 -2.15
CA LEU A 264 1.60 -26.25 -0.85
C LEU A 264 2.59 -25.39 -0.06
N LEU A 265 3.84 -25.86 0.05
CA LEU A 265 4.91 -25.10 0.72
C LEU A 265 5.22 -23.80 -0.02
N GLY A 266 5.31 -23.83 -1.35
CA GLY A 266 5.55 -22.65 -2.16
C GLY A 266 4.45 -21.60 -1.98
N ALA A 267 3.18 -22.01 -2.08
CA ALA A 267 2.04 -21.12 -1.88
C ALA A 267 2.03 -20.50 -0.48
N ALA A 268 2.30 -21.31 0.56
CA ALA A 268 2.40 -20.81 1.93
C ALA A 268 3.53 -19.79 2.11
N ILE A 269 4.72 -20.07 1.57
CA ILE A 269 5.89 -19.17 1.65
C ILE A 269 5.61 -17.86 0.91
N VAL A 270 5.13 -17.93 -0.34
CA VAL A 270 4.81 -16.75 -1.15
C VAL A 270 3.73 -15.91 -0.46
N ARG A 271 2.70 -16.55 0.10
CA ARG A 271 1.64 -15.87 0.83
C ARG A 271 2.16 -15.09 2.05
N VAL A 272 2.97 -15.76 2.88
CA VAL A 272 3.56 -15.15 4.08
C VAL A 272 4.54 -14.05 3.71
N LEU A 273 5.34 -14.23 2.66
CA LEU A 273 6.30 -13.23 2.19
C LEU A 273 5.61 -11.96 1.67
N LEU A 274 4.53 -12.11 0.90
CA LEU A 274 3.90 -10.99 0.19
C LEU A 274 2.92 -10.18 1.04
N ILE A 275 2.14 -10.85 1.87
CA ILE A 275 1.06 -10.21 2.64
C ILE A 275 1.32 -10.31 4.15
N GLY A 276 2.15 -11.26 4.60
CA GLY A 276 2.37 -11.51 6.02
C GLY A 276 1.38 -12.52 6.61
N PRO A 277 1.38 -12.66 7.95
CA PRO A 277 0.45 -13.55 8.64
C PRO A 277 -0.99 -13.09 8.44
N VAL A 278 -1.93 -14.03 8.43
CA VAL A 278 -3.36 -13.71 8.32
C VAL A 278 -3.79 -12.91 9.54
N GLN A 279 -4.07 -11.62 9.34
CA GLN A 279 -4.74 -10.78 10.31
C GLN A 279 -6.24 -10.72 9.94
N ASP A 280 -7.10 -10.93 10.94
CA ASP A 280 -8.54 -10.70 10.85
C ASP A 280 -9.31 -11.47 9.75
N PHE A 281 -8.85 -12.68 9.38
CA PHE A 281 -9.50 -13.55 8.38
C PHE A 281 -9.75 -12.89 7.02
N GLN A 282 -9.01 -11.83 6.68
CA GLN A 282 -9.17 -11.16 5.40
C GLN A 282 -8.55 -12.00 4.27
N LEU A 283 -9.40 -12.40 3.32
CA LEU A 283 -9.00 -13.10 2.10
C LEU A 283 -8.72 -12.09 1.00
N TYR A 284 -7.56 -12.24 0.37
CA TYR A 284 -7.11 -11.42 -0.75
C TYR A 284 -7.40 -12.15 -2.06
N ASN A 285 -7.52 -11.42 -3.16
CA ASN A 285 -7.75 -12.01 -4.49
C ASN A 285 -6.67 -13.04 -4.85
N ILE A 286 -5.42 -12.80 -4.42
CA ILE A 286 -4.30 -13.74 -4.61
C ILE A 286 -4.50 -15.07 -3.86
N ASP A 287 -5.28 -15.09 -2.76
CA ASP A 287 -5.52 -16.30 -1.96
C ASP A 287 -6.36 -17.30 -2.72
N PHE A 288 -7.32 -16.80 -3.50
CA PHE A 288 -8.12 -17.61 -4.40
C PHE A 288 -7.27 -18.20 -5.52
N LEU A 289 -6.30 -17.44 -6.07
CA LEU A 289 -5.36 -17.95 -7.06
C LEU A 289 -4.45 -19.04 -6.49
N LEU A 290 -3.89 -18.82 -5.30
CA LEU A 290 -3.06 -19.81 -4.59
C LEU A 290 -3.87 -21.07 -4.24
N GLY A 291 -5.09 -20.90 -3.72
CA GLY A 291 -6.00 -22.00 -3.42
C GLY A 291 -6.37 -22.80 -4.66
N ALA A 292 -6.68 -22.13 -5.78
CA ALA A 292 -6.96 -22.79 -7.05
C ALA A 292 -5.76 -23.61 -7.55
N ALA A 293 -4.54 -23.08 -7.44
CA ALA A 293 -3.32 -23.79 -7.81
C ALA A 293 -3.13 -25.06 -6.95
N ILE A 294 -3.32 -24.97 -5.63
CA ILE A 294 -3.23 -26.11 -4.71
C ILE A 294 -4.27 -27.18 -5.07
N LEU A 295 -5.53 -26.79 -5.29
CA LEU A 295 -6.61 -27.70 -5.65
C LEU A 295 -6.33 -28.40 -6.99
N LEU A 296 -5.85 -27.65 -7.98
CA LEU A 296 -5.54 -28.20 -9.30
C LEU A 296 -4.38 -29.21 -9.23
N VAL A 297 -3.28 -28.88 -8.53
CA VAL A 297 -2.17 -29.84 -8.36
C VAL A 297 -2.61 -31.07 -7.58
N GLY A 298 -3.39 -30.87 -6.50
CA GLY A 298 -3.87 -31.96 -5.65
C GLY A 298 -4.77 -32.92 -6.41
N THR A 299 -5.74 -32.40 -7.16
CA THR A 299 -6.68 -33.21 -7.96
C THR A 299 -5.95 -34.00 -9.05
N VAL A 300 -5.08 -33.35 -9.83
CA VAL A 300 -4.33 -34.05 -10.90
C VAL A 300 -3.40 -35.12 -10.33
N SER A 301 -2.71 -34.83 -9.22
CA SER A 301 -1.85 -35.81 -8.54
C SER A 301 -2.65 -37.02 -8.04
N LEU A 302 -3.82 -36.78 -7.44
CA LEU A 302 -4.71 -37.83 -6.95
C LEU A 302 -5.24 -38.72 -8.10
N ILE A 303 -5.67 -38.11 -9.21
CA ILE A 303 -6.11 -38.85 -10.42
C ILE A 303 -4.98 -39.74 -10.95
N LYS A 304 -3.75 -39.23 -11.02
CA LYS A 304 -2.59 -40.02 -11.46
C LYS A 304 -2.28 -41.18 -10.51
N ALA A 305 -2.33 -40.93 -9.20
CA ALA A 305 -2.14 -41.97 -8.19
C ALA A 305 -3.20 -43.08 -8.30
N MET A 306 -4.48 -42.71 -8.44
CA MET A 306 -5.58 -43.66 -8.63
C MET A 306 -5.41 -44.49 -9.90
N HIS A 307 -5.02 -43.87 -11.02
CA HIS A 307 -4.82 -44.57 -12.30
C HIS A 307 -3.65 -45.56 -12.27
N ILE A 308 -2.57 -45.23 -11.55
CA ILE A 308 -1.46 -46.17 -11.33
C ILE A 308 -1.91 -47.30 -10.42
N ASN A 309 -2.64 -47.01 -9.35
CA ASN A 309 -3.12 -48.04 -8.44
C ASN A 309 -4.10 -49.00 -9.14
N SER A 310 -5.04 -48.49 -9.93
CA SER A 310 -5.97 -49.33 -10.70
C SER A 310 -5.24 -50.21 -11.72
N ARG A 311 -4.19 -49.71 -12.36
CA ARG A 311 -3.33 -50.51 -13.25
C ARG A 311 -2.57 -51.59 -12.51
N ARG A 312 -2.02 -51.28 -11.32
CA ARG A 312 -1.36 -52.27 -10.47
C ARG A 312 -2.33 -53.36 -10.02
N GLU A 313 -3.53 -53.00 -9.61
CA GLU A 313 -4.58 -53.96 -9.24
C GLU A 313 -5.00 -54.85 -10.42
N MET A 314 -5.13 -54.28 -11.63
CA MET A 314 -5.41 -55.06 -12.83
C MET A 314 -4.28 -56.02 -13.19
N ALA A 315 -3.02 -55.58 -13.12
CA ALA A 315 -1.84 -56.43 -13.36
C ALA A 315 -1.72 -57.57 -12.32
N LEU A 316 -2.01 -57.28 -11.05
CA LEU A 316 -2.06 -58.30 -10.00
C LEU A 316 -3.17 -59.34 -10.23
N ARG A 317 -4.31 -58.92 -10.78
CA ARG A 317 -5.44 -59.80 -11.10
C ARG A 317 -5.25 -60.62 -12.37
N SER A 318 -4.52 -60.11 -13.36
CA SER A 318 -4.26 -60.81 -14.63
C SER A 318 -3.12 -61.84 -14.53
N GLY A 319 -2.39 -61.90 -13.41
CA GLY A 319 -1.26 -62.82 -13.24
C GLY A 319 -0.04 -62.46 -14.09
N GLU A 320 -0.09 -61.35 -14.83
CA GLU A 320 1.08 -60.80 -15.52
C GLU A 320 1.97 -60.10 -14.50
N THR A 321 2.97 -60.81 -14.01
CA THR A 321 4.17 -60.18 -13.43
C THR A 321 4.89 -59.47 -14.58
N SER A 322 4.48 -58.25 -14.91
CA SER A 322 5.19 -57.42 -15.87
C SER A 322 6.57 -57.11 -15.30
N SER A 323 7.60 -57.71 -15.91
CA SER A 323 8.99 -57.28 -15.75
C SER A 323 9.08 -55.81 -16.12
N TRP A 324 9.64 -55.04 -15.19
CA TRP A 324 9.99 -53.63 -15.29
C TRP A 324 10.73 -53.28 -16.58
#